data_AF-A0A1J6JM00-F1
#
_entry.id   AF-A0A1J6JM00-F1
#
_cell.length_a   1.000
_cell.length_b   1.000
_cell.length_c   1.000
_cell.angle_alpha   90.00
_cell.angle_beta   90.00
_cell.angle_gamma   90.00
#
_symmetry.space_group_name_H-M   'P 1'
#
loop_
_entity.id
_entity.type
_entity.pdbx_description
1 polymer ?
#
loop_
_entity_poly.entity_id
_entity_poly.type
_entity_poly.pdbx_seq_one_letter_code
_entity_poly.pdbx_strand_id
1 'polypeptide(L)'
;MDGVRLNDAESLRALGVDKQKLVEEITRAYAHQIYVDGFFNGDPHPGNFLVSKEPPHRPILLDFGLTKLLSSSLKQALAKMFLAAAEGDHVALLSAFAEMGLKFRLDVPEQAMEVTSVFFRSSTPANEALESMKMLSEQRSKNLK
;
A
#
# COMPACT_ATOMS: atom_id res chain seq x y z
N MET A 1 22.80 -8.91 12.42
CA MET A 1 22.03 -9.10 11.17
C MET A 1 22.69 -8.23 10.11
N ASP A 2 23.26 -8.86 9.09
CA ASP A 2 23.90 -8.16 7.96
C ASP A 2 22.90 -7.97 6.82
N GLY A 3 22.82 -6.76 6.27
CA GLY A 3 21.96 -6.48 5.14
C GLY A 3 22.28 -5.15 4.49
N VAL A 4 21.78 -4.96 3.26
CA VAL A 4 21.86 -3.71 2.52
C VAL A 4 20.58 -2.92 2.74
N ARG A 5 20.67 -1.61 2.91
CA ARG A 5 19.48 -0.76 3.07
C ARG A 5 18.62 -0.81 1.81
N LEU A 6 17.30 -0.85 1.96
CA LEU A 6 16.38 -0.89 0.82
C LEU A 6 16.50 0.35 -0.09
N ASN A 7 16.94 1.49 0.46
CA ASN A 7 17.15 2.73 -0.30
C ASN A 7 18.50 2.80 -1.03
N ASP A 8 19.42 1.85 -0.80
CA ASP A 8 20.71 1.80 -1.47
C ASP A 8 20.60 1.04 -2.81
N ALA A 9 20.15 1.76 -3.84
CA ALA A 9 19.94 1.20 -5.16
C ALA A 9 21.22 0.71 -5.85
N GLU A 10 22.41 1.18 -5.46
CA GLU A 10 23.68 0.74 -6.03
C GLU A 10 24.08 -0.63 -5.48
N SER A 11 24.08 -0.77 -4.15
CA SER A 11 24.41 -2.04 -3.50
C SER A 11 23.41 -3.14 -3.86
N LEU A 12 22.12 -2.82 -3.97
CA LEU A 12 21.10 -3.79 -4.39
C LEU A 12 21.31 -4.27 -5.84
N ARG A 13 21.75 -3.37 -6.75
CA ARG A 13 22.09 -3.75 -8.13
C ARG A 13 23.34 -4.63 -8.18
N ALA A 14 24.36 -4.30 -7.39
CA ALA A 14 25.59 -5.10 -7.30
C ALA A 14 25.33 -6.52 -6.78
N LEU A 15 24.35 -6.67 -5.88
CA LEU A 15 23.91 -7.97 -5.37
C LEU A 15 22.96 -8.73 -6.31
N GLY A 16 22.54 -8.13 -7.44
CA GLY A 16 21.58 -8.76 -8.35
C GLY A 16 20.18 -8.93 -7.75
N VAL A 17 19.79 -8.07 -6.79
CA VAL A 17 18.49 -8.14 -6.13
C VAL A 17 17.37 -7.78 -7.11
N ASP A 18 16.40 -8.67 -7.24
CA ASP A 18 15.15 -8.41 -7.93
C ASP A 18 14.23 -7.56 -7.05
N LYS A 19 14.15 -6.26 -7.38
CA LYS A 19 13.33 -5.29 -6.64
C LYS A 19 11.85 -5.62 -6.70
N GLN A 20 11.37 -6.21 -7.79
CA GLN A 20 9.97 -6.56 -7.93
C GLN A 20 9.60 -7.67 -6.95
N LYS A 21 10.39 -8.76 -6.93
CA LYS A 21 10.22 -9.84 -5.95
C LYS A 21 10.30 -9.35 -4.51
N LEU A 22 11.21 -8.41 -4.24
CA LEU A 22 11.36 -7.85 -2.91
C LEU A 22 10.11 -7.10 -2.45
N VAL A 23 9.51 -6.28 -3.32
CA VAL A 23 8.26 -5.58 -3.03
C VAL A 23 7.11 -6.59 -2.87
N GLU A 24 7.02 -7.59 -3.73
CA GLU A 24 6.02 -8.66 -3.61
C GLU A 24 6.09 -9.40 -2.26
N GLU A 25 7.30 -9.71 -1.79
CA GLU A 25 7.50 -10.36 -0.48
C GLU A 25 7.13 -9.43 0.68
N ILE A 26 7.45 -8.14 0.60
CA ILE A 26 7.03 -7.14 1.60
C ILE A 26 5.50 -7.03 1.61
N THR A 27 4.86 -6.89 0.44
CA THR A 27 3.40 -6.82 0.34
C THR A 27 2.73 -8.09 0.87
N ARG A 28 3.29 -9.26 0.57
CA ARG A 28 2.80 -10.55 1.10
C ARG A 28 2.91 -10.61 2.63
N ALA A 29 4.02 -10.16 3.20
CA ALA A 29 4.20 -10.11 4.64
C ALA A 29 3.16 -9.21 5.31
N TYR A 30 2.89 -8.02 4.74
CA TYR A 30 1.87 -7.11 5.26
C TYR A 30 0.45 -7.66 5.12
N ALA A 31 0.14 -8.31 3.99
CA ALA A 31 -1.13 -9.00 3.82
C ALA A 31 -1.32 -10.11 4.87
N HIS A 32 -0.27 -10.88 5.17
CA HIS A 32 -0.30 -11.89 6.22
C HIS A 32 -0.55 -11.29 7.60
N GLN A 33 0.19 -10.22 7.94
CA GLN A 33 0.00 -9.51 9.20
C GLN A 33 -1.46 -9.08 9.37
N ILE A 34 -2.03 -8.43 8.35
CA ILE A 34 -3.40 -7.89 8.41
C ILE A 34 -4.45 -9.00 8.47
N TYR A 35 -4.41 -9.95 7.54
CA TYR A 35 -5.50 -10.89 7.33
C TYR A 35 -5.38 -12.18 8.12
N VAL A 36 -4.17 -12.60 8.45
CA VAL A 36 -3.91 -13.83 9.21
C VAL A 36 -3.67 -13.49 10.68
N ASP A 37 -2.64 -12.69 10.96
CA ASP A 37 -2.20 -12.46 12.34
C ASP A 37 -3.07 -11.44 13.09
N GLY A 38 -3.69 -10.50 12.36
CA GLY A 38 -4.51 -9.44 12.91
C GLY A 38 -3.74 -8.36 13.65
N PHE A 39 -2.56 -8.03 13.14
CA PHE A 39 -1.86 -6.80 13.46
C PHE A 39 -1.25 -6.22 12.19
N PHE A 40 -0.70 -5.02 12.24
CA PHE A 40 0.13 -4.53 11.15
C PHE A 40 1.18 -3.57 11.67
N ASN A 41 2.32 -3.52 10.98
CA ASN A 41 3.30 -2.47 11.21
C ASN A 41 2.86 -1.18 10.49
N GLY A 42 2.66 -0.10 11.25
CA GLY A 42 2.21 1.19 10.73
C GLY A 42 3.28 2.03 10.04
N ASP A 43 4.54 1.61 10.02
CA ASP A 43 5.65 2.37 9.42
C ASP A 43 6.47 1.53 8.41
N PRO A 44 5.93 1.29 7.20
CA PRO A 44 6.65 0.63 6.11
C PRO A 44 7.65 1.54 5.39
N HIS A 45 8.31 2.49 6.06
CA HIS A 45 9.28 3.36 5.39
C HIS A 45 10.50 2.57 4.89
N PRO A 46 11.06 2.85 3.68
CA PRO A 46 12.21 2.10 3.16
C PRO A 46 13.43 2.07 4.08
N GLY A 47 13.63 3.10 4.90
CA GLY A 47 14.68 3.13 5.92
C GLY A 47 14.53 2.02 6.98
N ASN A 48 13.33 1.49 7.19
CA ASN A 48 13.03 0.43 8.14
C ASN A 48 13.32 -0.99 7.58
N PHE A 49 13.75 -1.09 6.33
CA PHE A 49 14.05 -2.36 5.68
C PHE A 49 15.54 -2.52 5.38
N LEU A 50 16.05 -3.70 5.70
CA LEU A 50 17.26 -4.24 5.10
C LEU A 50 16.91 -5.36 4.12
N VAL A 51 17.85 -5.67 3.25
CA VAL A 51 17.82 -6.80 2.33
C VAL A 51 18.97 -7.71 2.69
N SER A 52 18.68 -9.00 2.91
CA SER A 52 19.73 -9.99 3.18
C SER A 52 20.74 -10.04 2.03
N LYS A 53 22.03 -10.09 2.37
CA LYS A 53 23.11 -10.24 1.37
C LYS A 53 23.14 -11.64 0.76
N GLU A 54 22.56 -12.63 1.45
CA GLU A 54 22.51 -14.01 0.98
C GLU A 54 21.25 -14.26 0.14
N PRO A 55 21.34 -15.00 -0.99
CA PRO A 55 20.17 -15.48 -1.70
C PRO A 55 19.26 -16.28 -0.77
N PRO A 56 17.93 -16.06 -0.78
CA PRO A 56 17.17 -15.37 -1.83
C PRO A 56 16.93 -13.86 -1.61
N HIS A 57 17.82 -13.14 -0.89
CA HIS A 57 17.75 -11.68 -0.67
C HIS A 57 16.44 -11.21 -0.03
N ARG A 58 16.09 -11.82 1.11
CA ARG A 58 14.83 -11.55 1.81
C ARG A 58 14.80 -10.15 2.45
N PRO A 59 13.62 -9.51 2.52
CA PRO A 59 13.43 -8.29 3.29
C PRO A 59 13.52 -8.58 4.80
N ILE A 60 14.14 -7.67 5.53
CA ILE A 60 14.31 -7.71 6.99
C ILE A 60 13.72 -6.40 7.53
N LEU A 61 12.68 -6.51 8.35
CA LEU A 61 12.04 -5.39 9.03
C LEU A 61 12.74 -5.13 10.37
N LEU A 62 13.14 -3.89 10.63
CA LEU A 62 13.95 -3.55 11.80
C LEU A 62 13.13 -3.07 13.00
N ASP A 63 12.15 -2.21 12.74
CA ASP A 63 11.38 -1.49 13.75
C ASP A 63 9.94 -2.01 13.79
N PHE A 64 9.47 -2.31 14.99
CA PHE A 64 8.12 -2.79 15.31
C PHE A 64 7.39 -1.84 16.29
N GLY A 65 7.96 -0.68 16.60
CA GLY A 65 7.43 0.29 17.57
C GLY A 65 6.07 0.88 17.19
N LEU A 66 5.75 0.91 15.90
CA LEU A 66 4.46 1.37 15.39
C LEU A 66 3.52 0.22 14.97
N THR A 67 3.52 -0.88 15.71
CA THR A 67 2.59 -1.99 15.46
C THR A 67 1.21 -1.73 16.07
N LYS A 68 0.14 -2.07 15.33
CA LYS A 68 -1.26 -1.94 15.79
C LYS A 68 -1.99 -3.27 15.68
N LEU A 69 -2.78 -3.59 16.69
CA LEU A 69 -3.70 -4.74 16.68
C LEU A 69 -4.98 -4.37 15.93
N LEU A 70 -5.51 -5.33 15.19
CA LEU A 70 -6.76 -5.21 14.45
C LEU A 70 -7.83 -6.07 15.12
N SER A 71 -8.98 -5.48 15.43
CA SER A 71 -10.15 -6.27 15.84
C SER A 71 -10.61 -7.17 14.68
N SER A 72 -11.29 -8.27 15.01
CA SER A 72 -11.88 -9.15 13.99
C SER A 72 -12.85 -8.41 13.05
N SER A 73 -13.60 -7.44 13.58
CA SER A 73 -14.49 -6.60 12.77
C SER A 73 -13.72 -5.73 11.79
N LEU A 74 -12.62 -5.10 12.23
CA LEU A 74 -11.81 -4.25 11.37
C LEU A 74 -11.08 -5.06 10.29
N LYS A 75 -10.60 -6.27 10.61
CA LYS A 75 -10.04 -7.20 9.62
C LYS A 75 -11.05 -7.53 8.52
N GLN A 76 -12.28 -7.85 8.89
CA GLN A 76 -13.35 -8.18 7.94
C GLN A 76 -13.72 -6.96 7.09
N ALA A 77 -13.82 -5.78 7.69
CA ALA A 77 -14.12 -4.55 6.97
C ALA A 77 -13.01 -4.20 5.96
N LEU A 78 -11.74 -4.37 6.32
CA LEU A 78 -10.60 -4.24 5.40
C LEU A 78 -10.69 -5.23 4.24
N ALA A 79 -11.00 -6.50 4.50
CA ALA A 79 -11.15 -7.50 3.44
C ALA A 79 -12.30 -7.15 2.47
N LYS A 80 -13.45 -6.71 3.00
CA LYS A 80 -14.57 -6.22 2.19
C LYS A 80 -14.18 -5.00 1.35
N MET A 81 -13.44 -4.05 1.93
CA MET A 81 -12.95 -2.88 1.23
C MET A 81 -12.09 -3.29 0.02
N PHE A 82 -11.14 -4.20 0.22
CA PHE A 82 -10.28 -4.69 -0.87
C PHE A 82 -11.02 -5.48 -1.94
N LEU A 83 -12.03 -6.27 -1.58
CA LEU A 83 -12.85 -7.00 -2.54
C LEU A 83 -13.69 -6.03 -3.38
N ALA A 84 -14.42 -5.13 -2.72
CA ALA A 84 -15.25 -4.12 -3.37
C ALA A 84 -14.43 -3.22 -4.31
N ALA A 85 -13.23 -2.85 -3.88
CA ALA A 85 -12.24 -2.17 -4.70
C ALA A 85 -11.86 -2.91 -5.97
N ALA A 86 -11.54 -4.20 -5.85
CA ALA A 86 -11.12 -5.03 -6.98
C ALA A 86 -12.26 -5.26 -7.98
N GLU A 87 -13.49 -5.35 -7.49
CA GLU A 87 -14.70 -5.54 -8.30
C GLU A 87 -15.26 -4.22 -8.87
N GLY A 88 -14.78 -3.06 -8.39
CA GLY A 88 -15.32 -1.76 -8.76
C GLY A 88 -16.69 -1.47 -8.14
N ASP A 89 -17.09 -2.19 -7.09
CA ASP A 89 -18.34 -1.97 -6.37
C ASP A 89 -18.21 -0.80 -5.40
N HIS A 90 -18.57 0.39 -5.86
CA HIS A 90 -18.53 1.62 -5.07
C HIS A 90 -19.48 1.59 -3.86
N VAL A 91 -20.60 0.87 -3.93
CA VAL A 91 -21.59 0.80 -2.83
C VAL A 91 -21.04 -0.06 -1.71
N ALA A 92 -20.54 -1.26 -2.04
CA ALA A 92 -19.91 -2.15 -1.08
C ALA A 92 -18.66 -1.50 -0.45
N LEU A 93 -17.91 -0.74 -1.24
CA LEU A 93 -16.75 0.00 -0.78
C LEU A 93 -17.10 1.09 0.25
N LEU A 94 -18.12 1.91 -0.03
CA LEU A 94 -18.61 2.92 0.92
C LEU A 94 -19.14 2.27 2.21
N SER A 95 -19.80 1.12 2.10
CA SER A 95 -20.23 0.34 3.28
C SER A 95 -19.02 -0.14 4.10
N ALA A 96 -17.99 -0.66 3.45
CA ALA A 96 -16.76 -1.08 4.11
C ALA A 96 -16.07 0.09 4.84
N PHE A 97 -16.00 1.27 4.21
CA PHE A 97 -15.48 2.46 4.86
C PHE A 97 -16.28 2.84 6.11
N ALA A 98 -17.62 2.79 6.04
CA ALA A 98 -18.48 3.06 7.19
C ALA A 98 -18.24 2.07 8.34
N GLU A 99 -18.06 0.77 8.04
CA GLU A 99 -17.72 -0.26 9.03
C GLU A 99 -16.37 -0.01 9.72
N MET A 100 -15.41 0.60 9.01
CA MET A 100 -14.12 1.02 9.57
C MET A 100 -14.20 2.34 10.36
N GLY A 101 -15.38 2.96 10.44
CA GLY A 101 -15.59 4.25 11.11
C GLY A 101 -15.32 5.48 10.24
N LEU A 102 -15.04 5.30 8.95
CA LEU A 102 -14.92 6.38 7.97
C LEU A 102 -16.32 6.74 7.45
N LYS A 103 -16.94 7.75 8.07
CA LYS A 103 -18.25 8.27 7.63
C LYS A 103 -18.04 9.42 6.66
N PHE A 104 -18.30 9.17 5.39
CA PHE A 104 -18.38 10.23 4.40
C PHE A 104 -19.67 11.04 4.58
N ARG A 105 -19.56 12.35 4.35
CA ARG A 105 -20.69 13.26 4.23
C ARG A 105 -21.37 12.99 2.87
N LEU A 106 -22.36 12.09 2.87
CA LEU A 106 -23.12 11.70 1.66
C LEU A 106 -24.04 12.82 1.15
N ASP A 107 -24.13 13.94 1.87
CA ASP A 107 -24.74 15.20 1.45
C ASP A 107 -24.06 15.82 0.21
N VAL A 108 -22.87 15.35 -0.15
CA VAL A 108 -22.19 15.69 -1.41
C VAL A 108 -21.69 14.41 -2.10
N PRO A 109 -22.52 13.72 -2.90
CA PRO A 109 -22.13 12.46 -3.56
C PRO A 109 -20.88 12.59 -4.44
N GLU A 110 -20.58 13.80 -4.94
CA GLU A 110 -19.32 14.08 -5.64
C GLU A 110 -18.08 13.86 -4.76
N GLN A 111 -18.11 14.17 -3.46
CA GLN A 111 -16.96 13.96 -2.56
C GLN A 111 -16.73 12.46 -2.27
N ALA A 112 -17.80 11.70 -2.09
CA ALA A 112 -17.70 10.25 -1.90
C ALA A 112 -17.14 9.56 -3.16
N MET A 113 -17.59 10.01 -4.34
CA MET A 113 -17.07 9.56 -5.62
C MET A 113 -15.63 10.04 -5.86
N GLU A 114 -15.27 11.25 -5.42
CA GLU A 114 -13.92 11.79 -5.55
C GLU A 114 -12.94 11.01 -4.68
N VAL A 115 -13.27 10.75 -3.40
CA VAL A 115 -12.44 9.92 -2.52
C VAL A 115 -12.30 8.50 -3.09
N THR A 116 -13.40 7.91 -3.54
CA THR A 116 -13.38 6.61 -4.22
C THR A 116 -12.49 6.65 -5.47
N SER A 117 -12.58 7.70 -6.28
CA SER A 117 -11.73 7.88 -7.46
C SER A 117 -10.27 8.13 -7.11
N VAL A 118 -9.94 8.78 -5.99
CA VAL A 118 -8.55 9.04 -5.57
C VAL A 118 -7.91 7.78 -5.02
N PHE A 119 -8.63 6.99 -4.23
CA PHE A 119 -8.13 5.72 -3.70
C PHE A 119 -8.05 4.63 -4.77
N PHE A 120 -8.92 4.65 -5.79
CA PHE A 120 -9.02 3.60 -6.81
C PHE A 120 -8.66 4.02 -8.24
N ARG A 121 -8.16 5.25 -8.46
CA ARG A 121 -7.60 5.69 -9.76
C ARG A 121 -6.43 4.81 -10.26
N SER A 122 -5.88 3.95 -9.42
CA SER A 122 -4.67 3.17 -9.67
C SER A 122 -4.83 1.65 -9.53
N SER A 123 -6.03 1.09 -9.71
CA SER A 123 -6.17 -0.36 -9.95
C SER A 123 -5.75 -0.77 -11.38
N THR A 124 -5.32 0.19 -12.20
CA THR A 124 -4.68 -0.05 -13.49
C THR A 124 -3.28 -0.64 -13.33
N PRO A 125 -2.83 -1.50 -14.27
CA PRO A 125 -1.50 -2.12 -14.22
C PRO A 125 -0.38 -1.09 -14.06
N ALA A 126 0.76 -1.51 -13.48
CA ALA A 126 1.85 -0.62 -13.08
C ALA A 126 2.37 0.34 -14.18
N ASN A 127 2.19 0.01 -15.47
CA ASN A 127 2.56 0.87 -16.59
C ASN A 127 1.65 2.12 -16.69
N GLU A 128 0.34 1.95 -16.55
CA GLU A 128 -0.68 3.00 -16.68
C GLU A 128 -0.74 3.88 -15.44
N ALA A 129 -0.47 3.30 -14.25
CA ALA A 129 -0.31 4.05 -13.02
C ALA A 129 0.88 5.03 -13.12
N LEU A 130 1.99 4.63 -13.75
CA LEU A 130 3.18 5.47 -13.94
C LEU A 130 2.90 6.64 -14.90
N GLU A 131 2.19 6.40 -15.99
CA GLU A 131 1.80 7.45 -16.95
C GLU A 131 0.84 8.46 -16.32
N SER A 132 -0.15 7.97 -15.57
CA SER A 132 -1.10 8.82 -14.85
C SER A 132 -0.41 9.69 -13.79
N MET A 133 0.61 9.16 -13.11
CA MET A 133 1.41 9.89 -12.13
C MET A 133 2.25 11.00 -12.77
N LYS A 134 2.83 10.74 -13.95
CA LYS A 134 3.54 11.75 -14.75
C LYS A 134 2.61 12.86 -15.24
N MET A 135 1.44 12.51 -15.77
CA MET A 135 0.44 13.49 -16.21
C MET A 135 -0.02 14.41 -15.06
N LEU A 136 -0.17 13.89 -13.85
CA LEU A 136 -0.52 14.68 -12.67
C LEU A 136 0.62 15.59 -12.19
N SER A 137 1.87 15.12 -12.26
CA SER A 137 3.05 15.94 -11.99
C SER A 137 3.14 17.12 -12.97
N GLU A 138 2.85 16.88 -14.24
CA GLU A 138 2.81 17.90 -15.30
C GLU A 138 1.63 18.87 -15.14
N GLN A 139 0.45 18.41 -14.72
CA GLN A 139 -0.69 19.28 -14.42
C GLN A 139 -0.43 20.17 -13.20
N ARG A 140 0.16 19.64 -12.13
CA ARG A 140 0.52 20.43 -10.95
C ARG A 140 1.56 21.50 -11.28
N SER A 141 2.54 21.20 -12.11
CA SER A 141 3.56 22.15 -12.53
C SER A 141 3.05 23.19 -13.53
N LYS A 142 2.00 22.89 -14.31
CA LYS A 142 1.30 23.86 -15.16
C LYS A 142 0.39 24.82 -14.38
N ASN A 143 -0.26 24.35 -13.31
CA ASN A 143 -1.13 25.21 -12.47
C ASN A 143 -0.36 26.10 -11.47
N LEU A 144 0.97 25.94 -11.38
CA LEU A 144 1.88 26.75 -10.56
C LEU A 144 2.61 27.84 -11.38
N LYS A 145 2.27 28.01 -12.66
CA LYS A 145 2.68 29.13 -13.52
C LYS A 145 1.48 29.99 -13.87
#